data_AF-A0A534UI24-F1
#
_entry.id   AF-A0A534UI24-F1
#
_cell.length_a   1.000
_cell.length_b   1.000
_cell.length_c   1.000
_cell.angle_alpha   90.00
_cell.angle_beta   90.00
_cell.angle_gamma   90.00
#
_symmetry.space_group_name_H-M   'P 1'
#
loop_
_entity.id
_entity.type
_entity.pdbx_description
1 polymer ?
#
loop_
_entity_poly.entity_id
_entity_poly.type
_entity_poly.pdbx_seq_one_letter_code
_entity_poly.pdbx_strand_id
1 'polypeptide(L)'
;MISFGFRGRTYLAASIGARRKEGESYSTLAGFFRQYELYHVVADERDVVRVRTTYRQPQEEVYIYRVNGPLKNLRRVFLDYINAINELRDRPAYYNTLTTNCTTSILFHTRMNPESPPLSWKVLLSGYVPDYLYELGRLDTSRPFAELEKMSHVNARAHAADKDAAFSQRIREGLPLP
;
A
#
# COMPACT_ATOMS: atom_id res chain seq x y z
N MET A 1 0.62 -1.56 -0.40
CA MET A 1 1.47 -0.39 -0.05
C MET A 1 0.56 0.76 0.33
N ILE A 2 1.04 1.66 1.17
CA ILE A 2 0.33 2.91 1.52
C ILE A 2 1.20 4.09 1.08
N SER A 3 0.56 5.16 0.62
CA SER A 3 1.24 6.39 0.21
C SER A 3 0.68 7.57 1.00
N PHE A 4 1.58 8.33 1.62
CA PHE A 4 1.24 9.50 2.44
C PHE A 4 1.56 10.77 1.65
N GLY A 5 0.54 11.57 1.36
CA GLY A 5 0.70 12.87 0.71
C GLY A 5 1.00 13.98 1.72
N PHE A 6 2.02 14.78 1.42
CA PHE A 6 2.40 15.95 2.21
C PHE A 6 2.02 17.26 1.52
N ARG A 7 1.99 18.35 2.30
CA ARG A 7 1.86 19.70 1.74
C ARG A 7 3.02 19.93 0.76
N GLY A 8 2.70 20.35 -0.47
CA GLY A 8 3.68 20.47 -1.56
C GLY A 8 3.61 19.37 -2.61
N ARG A 9 2.63 18.44 -2.50
CA ARG A 9 2.39 17.35 -3.47
C ARG A 9 3.53 16.32 -3.52
N THR A 10 4.29 16.19 -2.43
CA THR A 10 5.26 15.10 -2.25
C THR A 10 4.54 13.89 -1.67
N TYR A 11 4.90 12.68 -2.13
CA TYR A 11 4.26 11.44 -1.72
C TYR A 11 5.32 10.44 -1.24
N LEU A 12 5.22 10.06 0.04
CA LEU A 12 6.07 9.04 0.63
C LEU A 12 5.33 7.71 0.63
N ALA A 13 5.87 6.71 -0.05
CA ALA A 13 5.31 5.39 -0.06
C ALA A 13 5.99 4.49 0.97
N ALA A 14 5.19 3.75 1.72
CA ALA A 14 5.63 2.70 2.61
C ALA A 14 5.08 1.34 2.14
N SER A 15 5.96 0.34 2.09
CA SER A 15 5.59 -1.04 1.85
C SER A 15 6.29 -1.94 2.85
N ILE A 16 5.59 -2.99 3.27
CA ILE A 16 6.12 -3.99 4.17
C ILE A 16 6.38 -5.25 3.35
N GLY A 17 7.53 -5.89 3.56
CA GLY A 17 7.91 -7.09 2.84
C GLY A 17 8.74 -8.05 3.68
N ALA A 18 8.98 -9.22 3.07
CA ALA A 18 9.87 -10.26 3.57
C ALA A 18 11.23 -10.18 2.85
N ARG A 19 12.31 -9.99 3.61
CA ARG A 19 13.68 -9.94 3.09
C ARG A 19 14.16 -11.38 2.82
N ARG A 20 14.69 -11.59 1.62
CA ARG A 20 15.14 -12.90 1.13
C ARG A 20 16.65 -13.06 1.29
N LYS A 21 17.11 -14.30 1.39
CA LYS A 21 18.52 -14.66 1.15
C LYS A 21 18.70 -15.05 -0.32
N GLU A 22 19.88 -14.78 -0.86
CA GLU A 22 20.23 -15.09 -2.25
C GLU A 22 20.21 -16.62 -2.47
N GLY A 23 19.41 -17.10 -3.44
CA GLY A 23 19.27 -18.53 -3.78
C GLY A 23 17.94 -19.23 -3.45
N GLU A 24 16.96 -18.56 -2.81
CA GLU A 24 15.64 -19.17 -2.57
C GLU A 24 14.66 -18.97 -3.75
N SER A 25 14.12 -20.08 -4.26
CA SER A 25 13.08 -20.07 -5.30
C SER A 25 11.72 -19.64 -4.75
N TYR A 26 10.99 -18.84 -5.54
CA TYR A 26 9.70 -18.29 -5.16
C TYR A 26 8.62 -19.38 -5.14
N SER A 27 7.96 -19.56 -4.00
CA SER A 27 6.65 -20.19 -3.95
C SER A 27 5.75 -19.32 -3.09
N THR A 28 4.67 -18.82 -3.70
CA THR A 28 3.59 -18.10 -3.01
C THR A 28 3.07 -18.91 -1.83
N LEU A 29 3.05 -20.25 -1.93
CA LEU A 29 2.65 -21.15 -0.85
C LEU A 29 3.78 -21.53 0.12
N ALA A 30 5.04 -21.72 -0.31
CA ALA A 30 6.12 -22.02 0.63
C ALA A 30 6.54 -20.77 1.45
N GLY A 31 6.29 -19.58 0.91
CA GLY A 31 6.44 -18.31 1.63
C GLY A 31 5.47 -18.13 2.80
N PHE A 32 4.38 -18.92 2.85
CA PHE A 32 3.45 -18.97 3.98
C PHE A 32 4.01 -19.69 5.21
N PHE A 33 5.04 -20.53 5.05
CA PHE A 33 5.53 -21.43 6.10
C PHE A 33 6.95 -21.12 6.61
N ARG A 34 7.62 -20.08 6.09
CA ARG A 34 8.98 -19.69 6.51
C ARG A 34 9.02 -18.30 7.14
N GLN A 35 9.74 -18.20 8.25
CA GLN A 35 10.06 -16.96 8.96
C GLN A 35 11.09 -16.15 8.16
N TYR A 36 10.64 -15.20 7.34
CA TYR A 36 11.56 -14.26 6.68
C TYR A 36 11.88 -13.09 7.61
N GLU A 37 12.99 -12.40 7.40
CA GLU A 37 13.25 -11.13 8.10
C GLU A 37 12.24 -10.07 7.60
N LEU A 38 11.56 -9.39 8.52
CA LEU A 38 10.64 -8.29 8.18
C LEU A 38 11.46 -7.06 7.76
N TYR A 39 11.12 -6.45 6.63
CA TYR A 39 11.68 -5.16 6.24
C TYR A 39 10.61 -4.18 5.79
N HIS A 40 10.88 -2.90 6.02
CA HIS A 40 10.08 -1.80 5.53
C HIS A 40 10.83 -1.12 4.38
N VAL A 41 10.14 -0.93 3.26
CA VAL A 41 10.58 -0.04 2.18
C VAL A 41 9.90 1.29 2.37
N VAL A 42 10.69 2.33 2.54
CA VAL A 42 10.25 3.73 2.50
C VAL A 42 10.95 4.37 1.32
N ALA A 43 10.18 4.88 0.35
CA ALA A 43 10.70 5.43 -0.89
C ALA A 43 9.76 6.48 -1.47
N ASP A 44 10.26 7.24 -2.45
CA ASP A 44 9.43 8.12 -3.26
C ASP A 44 8.38 7.28 -4.00
N GLU A 45 7.13 7.76 -4.00
CA GLU A 45 6.04 7.07 -4.69
C GLU A 45 6.35 6.83 -6.18
N ARG A 46 7.02 7.79 -6.83
CA ARG A 46 7.44 7.67 -8.22
C ARG A 46 8.26 6.40 -8.44
N ASP A 47 9.21 6.12 -7.56
CA ASP A 47 10.12 4.98 -7.72
C ASP A 47 9.38 3.65 -7.51
N VAL A 48 8.55 3.57 -6.48
CA VAL A 48 7.81 2.33 -6.18
C VAL A 48 6.69 2.04 -7.18
N VAL A 49 6.09 3.06 -7.82
CA VAL A 49 5.13 2.85 -8.89
C VAL A 49 5.85 2.47 -10.18
N ARG A 50 6.88 3.22 -10.58
CA ARG A 50 7.61 2.96 -11.84
C ARG A 50 8.34 1.62 -11.85
N VAL A 51 8.87 1.16 -10.71
CA VAL A 51 9.48 -0.18 -10.66
C VAL A 51 8.47 -1.27 -11.04
N ARG A 52 7.18 -1.07 -10.73
CA ARG A 52 6.08 -2.01 -10.99
C ARG A 52 5.49 -1.85 -12.37
N THR A 53 5.23 -0.60 -12.79
CA THR A 53 4.59 -0.33 -14.07
C THR A 53 5.55 -0.40 -15.24
N THR A 54 6.84 -0.07 -15.05
CA THR A 54 7.78 0.15 -16.16
C THR A 54 8.94 -0.84 -16.18
N TYR A 55 9.58 -1.09 -15.03
CA TYR A 55 10.88 -1.79 -15.01
C TYR A 55 10.78 -3.30 -14.77
N ARG A 56 9.84 -3.76 -13.94
CA ARG A 56 9.64 -5.19 -13.68
C ARG A 56 9.03 -5.90 -14.88
N GLN A 57 9.43 -7.15 -15.05
CA GLN A 57 8.94 -8.04 -16.10
C GLN A 57 8.49 -9.37 -15.47
N PRO A 58 7.22 -9.79 -15.63
CA PRO A 58 6.14 -9.03 -16.28
C PRO A 58 5.80 -7.74 -15.49
N GLN A 59 5.26 -6.74 -16.20
CA GLN A 59 4.74 -5.53 -15.56
C GLN A 59 3.58 -5.87 -14.62
N GLU A 60 3.47 -5.15 -13.51
CA GLU A 60 2.39 -5.31 -12.53
C GLU A 60 1.26 -4.31 -12.82
N GLU A 61 0.01 -4.74 -12.62
CA GLU A 61 -1.17 -3.87 -12.67
C GLU A 61 -1.24 -3.03 -11.39
N VAL A 62 -1.18 -1.70 -11.51
CA VAL A 62 -1.16 -0.78 -10.38
C VAL A 62 -2.44 0.04 -10.32
N TYR A 63 -3.05 0.02 -9.13
CA TYR A 63 -4.27 0.75 -8.82
C TYR A 63 -4.02 1.74 -7.68
N ILE A 64 -4.52 2.97 -7.81
CA ILE A 64 -4.43 4.00 -6.77
C ILE A 64 -5.83 4.37 -6.28
N TYR A 65 -6.08 4.10 -5.01
CA TYR A 65 -7.31 4.46 -4.30
C TYR A 65 -7.02 5.56 -3.28
N ARG A 66 -7.84 6.62 -3.27
CA ARG A 66 -7.79 7.65 -2.23
C ARG A 66 -8.64 7.21 -1.05
N VAL A 67 -8.01 7.11 0.12
CA VAL A 67 -8.70 6.76 1.36
C VAL A 67 -9.29 8.00 2.02
N ASN A 68 -10.55 7.90 2.42
CA ASN A 68 -11.26 8.90 3.21
C ASN A 68 -11.12 8.62 4.71
N GLY A 69 -10.88 9.66 5.48
CA GLY A 69 -10.88 9.58 6.94
C GLY A 69 -10.38 10.85 7.61
N PRO A 70 -10.61 10.99 8.93
CA PRO A 70 -10.13 12.14 9.68
C PRO A 70 -8.61 12.28 9.57
N LEU A 71 -8.11 13.48 9.24
CA LEU A 71 -6.68 13.76 9.09
C LEU A 71 -5.86 13.37 10.34
N LYS A 72 -6.47 13.49 11.53
CA LYS A 72 -5.90 13.03 12.80
C LYS A 72 -5.59 11.52 12.80
N ASN A 73 -6.48 10.71 12.25
CA ASN A 73 -6.32 9.26 12.16
C ASN A 73 -5.24 8.89 11.14
N LEU A 74 -5.22 9.56 9.99
CA LEU A 74 -4.20 9.37 8.95
C LEU A 74 -2.79 9.71 9.48
N ARG A 75 -2.66 10.80 10.25
CA ARG A 75 -1.39 11.18 10.91
C ARG A 75 -0.94 10.14 11.94
N ARG A 76 -1.87 9.58 12.71
CA ARG A 76 -1.57 8.51 13.67
C ARG A 76 -1.01 7.29 12.97
N VAL A 77 -1.67 6.82 11.90
CA VAL A 77 -1.17 5.69 11.08
C VAL A 77 0.23 5.99 10.55
N PHE A 78 0.47 7.19 10.03
CA PHE A 78 1.81 7.58 9.55
C PHE A 78 2.87 7.49 10.66
N LEU A 79 2.60 8.05 11.83
CA LEU A 79 3.55 8.02 12.95
C LEU A 79 3.77 6.60 13.49
N ASP A 80 2.74 5.76 13.47
CA ASP A 80 2.84 4.35 13.84
C ASP A 80 3.79 3.59 12.90
N TYR A 81 3.72 3.85 11.59
CA TYR A 81 4.67 3.31 10.62
C TYR A 81 6.11 3.72 10.95
N ILE A 82 6.33 4.99 11.29
CA ILE A 82 7.67 5.48 11.66
C ILE A 82 8.16 4.83 12.96
N ASN A 83 7.29 4.69 13.95
CA ASN A 83 7.63 4.02 15.21
C ASN A 83 7.99 2.55 14.97
N ALA A 84 7.19 1.81 14.20
CA ALA A 84 7.45 0.42 13.86
C ALA A 84 8.80 0.24 13.13
N ILE A 85 9.14 1.17 12.22
CA ILE A 85 10.42 1.17 11.52
C ILE A 85 11.59 1.43 12.49
N ASN A 86 11.42 2.39 13.41
CA ASN A 86 12.45 2.69 14.41
C ASN A 86 12.62 1.54 15.40
N GLU A 87 11.54 0.90 15.84
CA GLU A 87 11.59 -0.27 16.72
C GLU A 87 12.32 -1.43 16.06
N LEU A 88 12.15 -1.66 14.75
CA LEU A 88 12.85 -2.70 14.02
C LEU A 88 14.36 -2.55 14.01
N ARG A 89 14.87 -1.32 14.10
CA ARG A 89 16.30 -1.04 14.24
C ARG A 89 16.85 -1.61 15.55
N ASP A 90 16.10 -1.44 16.63
CA ASP A 90 16.54 -1.80 17.99
C ASP A 90 16.16 -3.24 18.36
N ARG A 91 15.06 -3.74 17.81
CA ARG A 91 14.49 -5.07 18.05
C ARG A 91 14.11 -5.72 16.71
N PRO A 92 14.98 -6.54 16.11
CA PRO A 92 14.66 -7.27 14.90
C PRO A 92 13.39 -8.11 15.09
N ALA A 93 12.45 -8.01 14.15
CA ALA A 93 11.26 -8.83 14.13
C ALA A 93 11.24 -9.74 12.89
N TYR A 94 10.63 -10.91 13.05
CA TYR A 94 10.49 -11.89 11.98
C TYR A 94 9.10 -11.78 11.35
N TYR A 95 9.06 -11.79 10.01
CA TYR A 95 7.85 -11.80 9.20
C TYR A 95 7.15 -13.15 9.37
N ASN A 96 5.98 -13.13 10.01
CA ASN A 96 5.11 -14.29 10.09
C ASN A 96 3.96 -14.13 9.08
N THR A 97 4.02 -14.84 7.96
CA THR A 97 3.10 -14.67 6.82
C THR A 97 1.64 -15.00 7.15
N LEU A 98 1.36 -15.73 8.25
CA LEU A 98 0.00 -16.01 8.72
C LEU A 98 -0.62 -14.83 9.51
N THR A 99 0.19 -13.98 10.13
CA THR A 99 -0.28 -12.85 10.95
C THR A 99 0.14 -11.47 10.40
N THR A 100 1.16 -11.42 9.56
CA THR A 100 1.88 -10.22 9.13
C THR A 100 2.02 -10.26 7.61
N ASN A 101 0.97 -9.90 6.88
CA ASN A 101 1.08 -9.55 5.47
C ASN A 101 1.04 -8.03 5.30
N CYS A 102 1.32 -7.52 4.10
CA CYS A 102 1.38 -6.07 3.86
C CYS A 102 0.04 -5.37 4.15
N THR A 103 -1.09 -6.08 4.05
CA THR A 103 -2.41 -5.54 4.34
C THR A 103 -2.84 -5.71 5.80
N THR A 104 -2.61 -6.87 6.42
CA THR A 104 -2.90 -7.06 7.85
C THR A 104 -2.06 -6.12 8.67
N SER A 105 -0.81 -5.87 8.27
CA SER A 105 0.04 -4.87 8.89
C SER A 105 -0.57 -3.47 8.75
N ILE A 106 -1.02 -3.05 7.55
CA ILE A 106 -1.74 -1.77 7.38
C ILE A 106 -2.95 -1.70 8.32
N LEU A 107 -3.76 -2.76 8.39
CA LEU A 107 -4.92 -2.82 9.28
C LEU A 107 -4.53 -2.73 10.77
N PHE A 108 -3.44 -3.38 11.17
CA PHE A 108 -2.94 -3.27 12.55
C PHE A 108 -2.54 -1.84 12.88
N HIS A 109 -1.87 -1.14 11.96
CA HIS A 109 -1.52 0.28 12.14
C HIS A 109 -2.78 1.16 12.24
N THR A 110 -3.92 0.76 11.66
CA THR A 110 -5.17 1.52 11.83
C THR A 110 -5.86 1.30 13.18
N ARG A 111 -5.56 0.22 13.91
CA ARG A 111 -6.25 -0.15 15.17
C ARG A 111 -6.10 0.85 16.30
N MET A 112 -5.06 1.67 16.27
CA MET A 112 -4.89 2.79 17.19
C MET A 112 -6.00 3.85 17.07
N ASN A 113 -6.80 3.80 16.01
CA ASN A 113 -7.92 4.70 15.77
C ASN A 113 -9.25 4.04 16.16
N PRO A 114 -10.16 4.78 16.84
CA PRO A 114 -11.47 4.25 17.24
C PRO A 114 -12.32 3.73 16.07
N GLU A 115 -12.12 4.29 14.87
CA GLU A 115 -12.86 3.92 13.67
C GLU A 115 -12.11 2.93 12.76
N SER A 116 -11.14 2.20 13.32
CA SER A 116 -10.40 1.18 12.55
C SER A 116 -11.36 0.20 11.89
N PRO A 117 -11.15 -0.15 10.61
CA PRO A 117 -11.88 -1.23 9.96
C PRO A 117 -11.85 -2.51 10.81
N PRO A 118 -12.95 -3.29 10.87
CA PRO A 118 -12.94 -4.60 11.50
C PRO A 118 -11.97 -5.57 10.78
N LEU A 119 -11.65 -6.70 11.40
CA LEU A 119 -10.89 -7.73 10.71
C LEU A 119 -11.81 -8.41 9.68
N SER A 120 -11.37 -8.49 8.42
CA SER A 120 -12.07 -9.19 7.34
C SER A 120 -11.13 -10.15 6.64
N TRP A 121 -11.65 -11.29 6.17
CA TRP A 121 -10.87 -12.23 5.34
C TRP A 121 -10.34 -11.55 4.06
N LYS A 122 -11.02 -10.50 3.57
CA LYS A 122 -10.59 -9.65 2.46
C LYS A 122 -9.26 -8.92 2.73
N VAL A 123 -8.87 -8.77 3.99
CA VAL A 123 -7.57 -8.21 4.39
C VAL A 123 -6.45 -9.24 4.27
N LEU A 124 -6.77 -10.54 4.34
CA LEU A 124 -5.80 -11.62 4.15
C LEU A 124 -5.40 -11.78 2.67
N LEU A 125 -6.30 -11.42 1.75
CA LEU A 125 -6.06 -11.41 0.31
C LEU A 125 -5.95 -9.96 -0.18
N SER A 126 -4.73 -9.48 -0.36
CA SER A 126 -4.45 -8.06 -0.70
C SER A 126 -5.22 -7.51 -1.90
N GLY A 127 -5.66 -8.35 -2.84
CA GLY A 127 -6.51 -7.95 -3.98
C GLY A 127 -7.92 -7.47 -3.59
N TYR A 128 -8.48 -7.91 -2.46
CA TYR A 128 -9.86 -7.55 -2.02
C TYR A 128 -9.91 -6.34 -1.10
N VAL A 129 -8.77 -5.73 -0.81
CA VAL A 129 -8.65 -4.62 0.14
C VAL A 129 -9.36 -3.36 -0.35
N PRO A 130 -9.26 -2.98 -1.64
CA PRO A 130 -9.99 -1.82 -2.13
C PRO A 130 -11.51 -2.03 -2.06
N ASP A 131 -12.00 -3.20 -2.44
CA ASP A 131 -13.41 -3.59 -2.32
C ASP A 131 -13.89 -3.52 -0.86
N TYR A 132 -13.09 -4.04 0.06
CA TYR A 132 -13.37 -3.95 1.49
C TYR A 132 -13.43 -2.50 2.01
N LEU A 133 -12.48 -1.65 1.61
CA LEU A 133 -12.50 -0.23 1.98
C LEU A 133 -13.67 0.52 1.33
N TYR A 134 -14.10 0.12 0.13
CA TYR A 134 -15.28 0.65 -0.54
C TYR A 134 -16.56 0.31 0.24
N GLU A 135 -16.74 -0.96 0.64
CA GLU A 135 -17.88 -1.40 1.48
C GLU A 135 -17.98 -0.64 2.81
N LEU A 136 -16.85 -0.22 3.37
CA LEU A 136 -16.79 0.57 4.60
C LEU A 136 -16.97 2.09 4.39
N GLY A 137 -17.23 2.54 3.16
CA GLY A 137 -17.32 3.98 2.84
C GLY A 137 -16.00 4.73 3.05
N ARG A 138 -14.87 4.02 3.01
CA ARG A 138 -13.52 4.59 3.13
C ARG A 138 -12.92 4.96 1.78
N LEU A 139 -13.59 4.67 0.68
CA LEU A 139 -13.28 5.13 -0.67
C LEU A 139 -14.45 5.97 -1.22
N ASP A 140 -14.28 6.56 -2.40
CA ASP A 140 -15.38 7.25 -3.09
C ASP A 140 -16.50 6.26 -3.46
N THR A 141 -17.69 6.46 -2.90
CA THR A 141 -18.88 5.62 -3.15
C THR A 141 -19.90 6.28 -4.07
N SER A 142 -19.52 7.39 -4.72
CA SER A 142 -20.40 8.10 -5.67
C SER A 142 -20.74 7.27 -6.92
N ARG A 143 -20.00 6.18 -7.18
CA ARG A 143 -20.12 5.29 -8.35
C ARG A 143 -19.87 3.84 -7.96
N PRO A 144 -20.39 2.86 -8.72
CA PRO A 144 -20.11 1.45 -8.49
C PRO A 144 -18.61 1.14 -8.39
N PHE A 145 -18.23 0.21 -7.50
CA PHE A 145 -16.83 -0.14 -7.27
C PHE A 145 -16.08 -0.55 -8.54
N ALA A 146 -16.72 -1.27 -9.47
CA ALA A 146 -16.10 -1.66 -10.74
C ALA A 146 -15.70 -0.44 -11.61
N GLU A 147 -16.47 0.65 -11.57
CA GLU A 147 -16.10 1.90 -12.24
C GLU A 147 -14.95 2.59 -11.52
N LEU A 148 -14.99 2.63 -10.18
CA LEU A 148 -13.91 3.17 -9.37
C LEU A 148 -12.59 2.42 -9.63
N GLU A 149 -12.61 1.10 -9.66
CA GLU A 149 -11.46 0.24 -9.92
C GLU A 149 -10.87 0.53 -11.31
N LYS A 150 -11.72 0.59 -12.35
CA LYS A 150 -11.28 0.92 -13.71
C LYS A 150 -10.62 2.29 -13.79
N MET A 151 -11.18 3.29 -13.11
CA MET A 151 -10.59 4.64 -13.04
C MET A 151 -9.26 4.65 -12.27
N SER A 152 -9.20 3.84 -11.22
CA SER A 152 -8.06 3.72 -10.31
C SER A 152 -6.88 2.99 -10.93
N HIS A 153 -7.05 2.29 -12.05
CA HIS A 153 -5.94 1.71 -12.80
C HIS A 153 -5.05 2.83 -13.39
N VAL A 154 -3.78 2.88 -12.98
CA VAL A 154 -2.89 4.01 -13.30
C VAL A 154 -1.77 3.68 -14.29
N ASN A 155 -1.63 2.44 -14.78
CA ASN A 155 -0.47 2.03 -15.59
C ASN A 155 -0.28 2.92 -16.83
N ALA A 156 -1.35 3.19 -17.58
CA ALA A 156 -1.27 4.08 -18.75
C ALA A 156 -0.81 5.50 -18.38
N ARG A 157 -1.31 6.06 -17.27
CA ARG A 157 -0.90 7.39 -16.78
C ARG A 157 0.54 7.38 -16.27
N ALA A 158 0.96 6.31 -15.61
CA ALA A 158 2.32 6.13 -15.12
C ALA A 158 3.32 6.06 -16.27
N HIS A 159 3.00 5.33 -17.34
CA HIS A 159 3.80 5.27 -18.57
C HIS A 159 3.87 6.63 -19.26
N ALA A 160 2.74 7.34 -19.38
CA ALA A 160 2.71 8.67 -19.99
C ALA A 160 3.50 9.71 -19.16
N ALA A 161 3.49 9.60 -17.83
CA ALA A 161 4.21 10.52 -16.95
C ALA A 161 5.73 10.23 -16.93
N ASP A 162 6.15 8.97 -17.03
CA ASP A 162 7.54 8.49 -16.97
C ASP A 162 8.47 9.29 -16.03
N LYS A 163 9.23 10.25 -16.59
CA LYS A 163 10.25 11.02 -15.86
C LYS A 163 9.77 12.37 -15.32
N ASP A 164 8.51 12.72 -15.53
CA ASP A 164 7.95 14.00 -15.12
C ASP A 164 8.07 14.21 -13.60
N ALA A 165 8.50 15.41 -13.19
CA ALA A 165 8.63 15.77 -11.77
C ALA A 165 7.26 15.76 -11.04
N ALA A 166 6.17 15.94 -11.78
CA ALA A 166 4.80 15.88 -11.30
C ALA A 166 4.17 14.48 -11.38
N PHE A 167 4.99 13.42 -11.50
CA PHE A 167 4.54 12.03 -11.69
C PHE A 167 3.36 11.62 -10.79
N SER A 168 3.49 11.82 -9.48
CA SER A 168 2.45 11.45 -8.50
C SER A 168 1.14 12.21 -8.66
N GLN A 169 1.16 13.42 -9.23
CA GLN A 169 -0.06 14.14 -9.57
C GLN A 169 -0.66 13.60 -10.86
N ARG A 170 0.16 13.35 -11.88
CA ARG A 170 -0.28 12.84 -13.18
C ARG A 170 -0.99 11.50 -13.08
N ILE A 171 -0.46 10.56 -12.29
CA ILE A 171 -1.11 9.25 -12.08
C ILE A 171 -2.46 9.36 -11.36
N ARG A 172 -2.75 10.51 -10.73
CA ARG A 172 -3.99 10.80 -10.00
C ARG A 172 -4.96 11.70 -10.77
N GLU A 173 -4.63 12.11 -11.99
CA GLU A 173 -5.52 12.90 -12.83
C GLU A 173 -6.80 12.09 -13.15
N GLY A 174 -7.96 12.71 -12.91
CA GLY A 174 -9.27 12.08 -13.13
C GLY A 174 -9.71 11.10 -12.04
N LEU A 175 -8.90 10.84 -11.00
CA LEU A 175 -9.35 10.05 -9.85
C LEU A 175 -10.32 10.88 -8.98
N PRO A 176 -11.37 10.27 -8.39
CA PRO A 176 -12.30 10.96 -7.50
C PRO A 176 -11.61 11.38 -6.21
N LEU A 177 -12.06 12.50 -5.64
CA LEU A 177 -11.70 12.94 -4.30
C LEU A 177 -12.86 12.53 -3.37
N PRO A 178 -12.61 11.63 -2.41
CA PRO A 178 -13.63 11.22 -1.46
C PRO A 178 -13.85 12.26 -0.35
#